data_AF-A0A7Z9ZIM5-F1
#
_entry.id   AF-A0A7Z9ZIM5-F1
#
_cell.length_a   1.000
_cell.length_b   1.000
_cell.length_c   1.000
_cell.angle_alpha   90.00
_cell.angle_beta   90.00
_cell.angle_gamma   90.00
#
_symmetry.space_group_name_H-M   'P 1'
#
loop_
_entity.id
_entity.type
_entity.pdbx_description
1 polymer ?
#
loop_
_entity_poly.entity_id
_entity_poly.type
_entity_poly.pdbx_seq_one_letter_code
_entity_poly.pdbx_strand_id
1 'polypeptide(L)'
;MSVTVAVQDKYVRLLKPLGDLQQAVDVALQRYAIEQIAAKIAELRKRDQAFQAKYGCDYEAFIQRTASDEQFVAHIEQAISKTWELDLAEWEFCHKGAEDWAKHLQAILLE
;
A
#
# COMPACT_ATOMS: atom_id res chain seq x y z
N MET A 1 -22.29 11.01 -4.85
CA MET A 1 -23.22 10.22 -4.01
C MET A 1 -23.01 10.64 -2.56
N SER A 2 -24.07 10.79 -1.77
CA SER A 2 -23.96 10.99 -0.31
C SER A 2 -24.25 9.70 0.43
N VAL A 3 -23.47 9.43 1.47
CA VAL A 3 -23.63 8.27 2.36
C VAL A 3 -23.90 8.79 3.76
N THR A 4 -24.92 8.25 4.43
CA THR A 4 -25.25 8.65 5.81
C THR A 4 -24.53 7.73 6.79
N VAL A 5 -23.78 8.32 7.73
CA VAL A 5 -23.09 7.60 8.81
C VAL A 5 -23.61 8.09 10.16
N ALA A 6 -23.89 7.16 11.08
CA ALA A 6 -24.30 7.51 12.43
C ALA A 6 -23.09 7.98 13.26
N VAL A 7 -23.18 9.18 13.86
CA VAL A 7 -22.17 9.74 14.74
C VAL A 7 -22.75 9.90 16.14
N GLN A 8 -21.96 9.62 17.18
CA GLN A 8 -22.41 9.79 18.56
C GLN A 8 -22.69 11.28 18.86
N ASP A 9 -23.84 11.55 19.48
CA ASP A 9 -24.32 12.89 19.79
C ASP A 9 -23.30 13.74 20.59
N LYS A 10 -22.49 13.08 21.43
CA LYS A 10 -21.42 13.75 22.18
C LYS A 10 -20.42 14.49 21.27
N TYR A 11 -20.08 13.94 20.10
CA TYR A 11 -19.17 14.58 19.15
C TYR A 11 -19.86 15.73 18.41
N VAL A 12 -21.14 15.56 18.07
CA VAL A 12 -21.95 16.61 17.44
C VAL A 12 -22.04 17.84 18.35
N ARG A 13 -22.32 17.65 19.64
CA ARG A 13 -22.38 18.74 20.63
C ARG A 13 -21.04 19.45 20.81
N LEU A 14 -19.93 18.74 20.70
CA LEU A 14 -18.59 19.30 20.82
C LEU A 14 -18.14 20.06 19.57
N LEU A 15 -18.45 19.55 18.38
CA LEU A 15 -17.97 20.11 17.11
C LEU A 15 -18.87 21.21 16.56
N LYS A 16 -20.19 21.14 16.78
CA LYS A 16 -21.15 22.11 16.24
C LYS A 16 -20.90 23.56 16.70
N PRO A 17 -20.47 23.85 17.95
CA PRO A 17 -20.09 25.20 18.35
C PRO A 17 -18.78 25.69 17.71
N LEU A 18 -17.93 24.79 17.22
CA LEU A 18 -16.62 25.11 16.64
C LEU A 18 -16.69 25.45 15.15
N GLY A 19 -17.83 25.23 14.49
CA GLY A 19 -18.02 25.57 13.08
C GLY A 19 -18.99 24.63 12.37
N ASP A 20 -18.81 24.51 11.05
CA ASP A 20 -19.58 23.59 10.23
C ASP A 20 -19.19 22.14 10.54
N LEU A 21 -20.16 21.39 11.07
CA LEU A 21 -19.99 19.98 11.41
C LEU A 21 -19.64 19.13 10.18
N GLN A 22 -20.25 19.41 9.02
CA GLN A 22 -19.98 18.66 7.80
C GLN A 22 -18.53 18.87 7.37
N GLN A 23 -18.09 20.13 7.32
CA GLN A 23 -16.70 20.46 7.00
C GLN A 23 -15.71 19.81 7.99
N ALA A 24 -16.02 19.83 9.29
CA ALA A 24 -15.18 19.19 10.30
C ALA A 24 -15.07 17.67 10.11
N VAL A 25 -16.18 17.02 9.74
CA VAL A 25 -16.23 15.59 9.41
C VAL A 25 -15.43 15.30 8.15
N ASP A 26 -15.60 16.09 7.09
CA ASP A 26 -14.89 15.91 5.82
C ASP A 26 -13.37 16.02 5.99
N VAL A 27 -12.90 17.03 6.74
CA VAL A 27 -11.48 17.18 7.08
C VAL A 27 -10.96 16.01 7.91
N ALA A 28 -11.74 15.53 8.89
CA ALA A 28 -11.34 14.39 9.71
C ALA A 28 -11.23 13.11 8.88
N LEU A 29 -12.17 12.88 7.97
CA LEU A 29 -12.16 11.74 7.06
C LEU A 29 -10.99 11.82 6.07
N GLN A 30 -10.71 13.00 5.50
CA GLN A 30 -9.57 13.18 4.61
C GLN A 30 -8.25 12.86 5.31
N ARG A 31 -8.05 13.39 6.53
CA ARG A 31 -6.85 13.09 7.34
C ARG A 31 -6.72 11.61 7.64
N TYR A 32 -7.81 10.99 8.10
CA TYR A 32 -7.82 9.57 8.39
C TYR A 32 -7.52 8.73 7.14
N ALA A 33 -8.11 9.07 5.98
CA ALA A 33 -7.83 8.39 4.72
C ALA A 33 -6.35 8.50 4.33
N ILE A 34 -5.76 9.69 4.41
CA ILE A 34 -4.32 9.91 4.16
C ILE A 34 -3.47 9.03 5.08
N GLU A 35 -3.77 9.01 6.38
CA GLU A 35 -3.04 8.20 7.36
C GLU A 35 -3.11 6.70 7.05
N GLN A 36 -4.32 6.19 6.74
CA GLN A 36 -4.52 4.78 6.41
C GLN A 36 -3.80 4.38 5.11
N ILE A 37 -3.88 5.22 4.08
CA ILE A 37 -3.20 4.96 2.80
C ILE A 37 -1.68 4.99 2.99
N ALA A 38 -1.15 5.98 3.71
CA ALA A 38 0.27 6.08 4.00
C ALA A 38 0.78 4.85 4.79
N ALA A 39 0.03 4.40 5.80
CA ALA A 39 0.33 3.19 6.54
C ALA A 39 0.34 1.95 5.63
N LYS A 40 -0.64 1.84 4.72
CA LYS A 40 -0.71 0.72 3.76
C LYS A 40 0.46 0.71 2.80
N ILE A 41 0.84 1.87 2.24
CA ILE A 41 2.02 2.00 1.38
C ILE A 41 3.29 1.57 2.14
N ALA A 42 3.45 2.01 3.38
CA ALA A 42 4.59 1.65 4.21
C ALA A 42 4.66 0.13 4.48
N GLU A 43 3.52 -0.51 4.77
CA GLU A 43 3.43 -1.97 4.95
C GLU A 43 3.87 -2.71 3.68
N LEU A 44 3.31 -2.34 2.52
CA LEU A 44 3.61 -2.99 1.25
C LEU A 44 5.08 -2.80 0.83
N ARG A 45 5.62 -1.58 0.97
CA ARG A 45 7.03 -1.28 0.70
C ARG A 45 7.97 -2.06 1.61
N LYS A 46 7.62 -2.26 2.88
CA LYS A 46 8.42 -3.06 3.81
C LYS A 46 8.50 -4.53 3.36
N ARG A 47 7.38 -5.08 2.87
CA ARG A 47 7.33 -6.45 2.33
C ARG A 47 8.09 -6.57 1.02
N ASP A 48 7.94 -5.59 0.12
CA ASP A 48 8.72 -5.49 -1.12
C ASP A 48 10.23 -5.48 -0.81
N GLN A 49 10.70 -4.66 0.13
CA GLN A 49 12.09 -4.63 0.58
C GLN A 49 12.57 -5.95 1.20
N ALA A 50 11.68 -6.69 1.88
CA ALA A 50 12.03 -8.00 2.41
C ALA A 50 12.32 -9.02 1.29
N PHE A 51 11.57 -8.97 0.19
CA PHE A 51 11.86 -9.77 -1.00
C PHE A 51 13.13 -9.30 -1.72
N GLN A 52 13.35 -7.99 -1.84
CA GLN A 52 14.59 -7.45 -2.38
C GLN A 52 15.82 -7.95 -1.61
N ALA A 53 15.74 -7.95 -0.28
CA ALA A 53 16.80 -8.48 0.57
C ALA A 53 16.95 -10.01 0.43
N LYS A 54 15.85 -10.74 0.26
CA LYS A 54 15.85 -12.21 0.07
C LYS A 54 16.54 -12.62 -1.23
N TYR A 55 16.28 -11.91 -2.32
CA TYR A 55 16.76 -12.25 -3.66
C TYR A 55 17.99 -11.46 -4.12
N GLY A 56 18.36 -10.43 -3.36
CA GLY A 56 19.57 -9.62 -3.61
C GLY A 56 19.46 -8.67 -4.81
N CYS A 57 18.24 -8.41 -5.30
CA CYS A 57 17.99 -7.48 -6.40
C CYS A 57 16.60 -6.83 -6.25
N ASP A 58 16.35 -5.77 -7.01
CA ASP A 58 15.02 -5.17 -7.08
C ASP A 58 14.02 -6.05 -7.87
N TYR A 59 12.74 -5.68 -7.79
CA TYR A 59 11.63 -6.43 -8.39
C TYR A 59 11.78 -6.54 -9.92
N GLU A 60 12.11 -5.44 -10.59
CA GLU A 60 12.22 -5.39 -12.05
C GLU A 60 13.39 -6.25 -12.55
N ALA A 61 14.55 -6.18 -11.89
CA ALA A 61 15.68 -7.04 -12.17
C ALA A 61 15.35 -8.51 -11.91
N PHE A 62 14.60 -8.82 -10.85
CA PHE A 62 14.16 -10.19 -10.56
C PHE A 62 13.27 -10.75 -11.67
N ILE A 63 12.25 -9.98 -12.10
CA ILE A 63 11.36 -10.35 -13.21
C ILE A 63 12.15 -10.56 -14.50
N GLN A 64 13.04 -9.64 -14.84
CA GLN A 64 13.84 -9.74 -16.05
C GLN A 64 14.71 -11.02 -16.04
N ARG A 65 15.39 -11.30 -14.93
CA ARG A 65 16.30 -12.44 -14.83
C ARG A 65 15.56 -13.76 -14.81
N THR A 66 14.45 -13.86 -14.09
CA THR A 66 13.63 -15.10 -14.10
C THR A 66 13.05 -15.40 -15.49
N ALA A 67 12.80 -14.38 -16.32
CA ALA A 67 12.31 -14.56 -17.68
C ALA A 67 13.39 -14.91 -18.72
N SER A 68 14.67 -14.64 -18.44
CA SER A 68 15.73 -14.70 -19.47
C SER A 68 17.02 -15.42 -19.06
N ASP A 69 17.19 -15.77 -17.79
CA ASP A 69 18.39 -16.38 -17.24
C ASP A 69 18.03 -17.69 -16.52
N GLU A 70 18.10 -18.80 -17.24
CA GLU A 70 17.84 -20.14 -16.69
C GLU A 70 18.79 -20.53 -15.56
N GLN A 71 20.05 -20.03 -15.58
CA GLN A 71 21.02 -20.30 -14.52
C GLN A 71 20.61 -19.58 -13.23
N PHE A 72 20.10 -18.37 -13.34
CA PHE A 72 19.52 -17.66 -12.20
C PHE A 72 18.32 -18.40 -11.63
N VAL A 73 17.39 -18.87 -12.46
CA VAL A 73 16.23 -19.66 -12.01
C VAL A 73 16.68 -20.92 -11.27
N ALA A 74 17.64 -21.67 -11.82
CA ALA A 74 18.18 -22.85 -11.16
C ALA A 74 18.84 -22.50 -9.81
N HIS A 75 19.56 -21.38 -9.74
CA HIS A 75 20.20 -20.93 -8.50
C HIS A 75 19.16 -20.56 -7.42
N ILE A 76 18.14 -19.75 -7.75
CA ILE A 76 17.13 -19.35 -6.76
C ILE A 76 16.35 -20.56 -6.25
N GLU A 77 16.01 -21.51 -7.13
CA GLU A 77 15.25 -22.71 -6.76
C GLU A 77 16.06 -23.64 -5.84
N GLN A 78 17.36 -23.78 -6.10
CA GLN A 78 18.22 -24.67 -5.34
C GLN A 78 18.74 -24.05 -4.03
N ALA A 79 19.11 -22.76 -4.05
CA ALA A 79 19.86 -22.12 -2.98
C ALA A 79 19.05 -21.14 -2.12
N ILE A 80 17.94 -20.59 -2.62
CA ILE A 80 17.20 -19.51 -1.94
C ILE A 80 15.80 -19.95 -1.53
N SER A 81 14.95 -20.33 -2.50
CA SER A 81 13.54 -20.65 -2.27
C SER A 81 13.02 -21.60 -3.35
N LYS A 82 12.60 -22.80 -2.96
CA LYS A 82 11.88 -23.74 -3.85
C LYS A 82 10.48 -23.23 -4.23
N THR A 83 9.97 -22.24 -3.50
CA THR A 83 8.65 -21.64 -3.70
C THR A 83 8.78 -20.21 -4.21
N TRP A 84 9.84 -19.91 -4.96
CA TRP A 84 10.13 -18.56 -5.43
C TRP A 84 9.00 -17.98 -6.31
N GLU A 85 8.24 -18.81 -7.02
CA GLU A 85 7.08 -18.36 -7.81
C GLU A 85 5.94 -17.82 -6.92
N LEU A 86 5.74 -18.42 -5.74
CA LEU A 86 4.77 -17.90 -4.75
C LEU A 86 5.27 -16.60 -4.14
N ASP A 87 6.56 -16.54 -3.82
CA ASP A 87 7.20 -15.31 -3.37
C ASP A 87 7.05 -14.22 -4.44
N LEU A 88 7.21 -14.56 -5.72
CA LEU A 88 7.06 -13.63 -6.83
C LEU A 88 5.66 -13.05 -6.93
N ALA A 89 4.62 -13.89 -6.82
CA ALA A 89 3.23 -13.44 -6.84
C ALA A 89 2.93 -12.50 -5.65
N GLU A 90 3.43 -12.81 -4.46
CA GLU A 90 3.29 -11.95 -3.29
C GLU A 90 4.08 -10.64 -3.44
N TRP A 91 5.27 -10.72 -4.03
CA TRP A 91 6.12 -9.57 -4.28
C TRP A 91 5.47 -8.63 -5.30
N GLU A 92 4.94 -9.15 -6.41
CA GLU A 92 4.19 -8.38 -7.41
C GLU A 92 3.00 -7.64 -6.76
N PHE A 93 2.25 -8.34 -5.91
CA PHE A 93 1.15 -7.73 -5.15
C PHE A 93 1.64 -6.56 -4.28
N CYS A 94 2.76 -6.72 -3.59
CA CYS A 94 3.33 -5.67 -2.75
C CYS A 94 3.83 -4.48 -3.57
N HIS A 95 4.59 -4.77 -4.64
CA HIS A 95 5.21 -3.77 -5.50
C HIS A 95 4.16 -2.90 -6.19
N LYS A 96 3.29 -3.53 -6.98
CA LYS A 96 2.22 -2.82 -7.72
C LYS A 96 1.19 -2.23 -6.78
N GLY A 97 0.86 -2.93 -5.69
CA GLY A 97 -0.05 -2.42 -4.68
C GLY A 97 0.44 -1.11 -4.05
N ALA A 98 1.73 -0.99 -3.76
CA ALA A 98 2.29 0.25 -3.22
C ALA A 98 2.19 1.42 -4.21
N GLU A 99 2.38 1.17 -5.52
CA GLU A 99 2.23 2.17 -6.56
C GLU A 99 0.77 2.63 -6.71
N ASP A 100 -0.17 1.69 -6.71
CA ASP A 100 -1.59 2.01 -6.85
C ASP A 100 -2.11 2.81 -5.65
N TRP A 101 -1.74 2.43 -4.43
CA TRP A 101 -2.07 3.23 -3.24
C TRP A 101 -1.39 4.61 -3.26
N ALA A 102 -0.19 4.73 -3.83
CA ALA A 102 0.46 6.03 -4.00
C ALA A 102 -0.31 6.95 -4.96
N LYS A 103 -0.88 6.40 -6.05
CA LYS A 103 -1.77 7.15 -6.95
C LYS A 103 -3.04 7.63 -6.23
N HIS A 104 -3.64 6.79 -5.40
CA HIS A 104 -4.80 7.19 -4.57
C HIS A 104 -4.46 8.30 -3.59
N LEU A 105 -3.31 8.21 -2.91
CA LEU A 105 -2.85 9.28 -2.02
C LEU A 105 -2.64 10.59 -2.78
N GLN A 106 -2.01 10.52 -3.95
CA GLN A 106 -1.78 11.70 -4.79
C GLN A 106 -3.10 12.35 -5.22
N ALA A 107 -4.12 11.56 -5.56
CA ALA A 107 -5.45 12.08 -5.90
C ALA A 107 -6.06 12.89 -4.73
N ILE A 108 -6.02 12.36 -3.50
CA ILE A 108 -6.56 13.04 -2.30
C ILE A 108 -5.79 14.34 -1.97
N LEU A 109 -4.51 14.43 -2.30
CA LEU A 109 -3.67 15.59 -2.03
C LEU A 109 -3.77 16.70 -3.09
N LEU A 110 -4.27 16.38 -4.28
CA LEU A 110 -4.42 17.31 -5.42
C LEU A 110 -5.86 17.80 -5.62
N GLU A 111 -6.81 17.28 -4.85
CA GLU A 111 -8.16 17.84 -4.68
C GLU A 111 -8.15 19.11 -3.82
#